data_AF-H0E020-F1
#
_entry.id   AF-H0E020-F1
#
_cell.length_a   1.000
_cell.length_b   1.000
_cell.length_c   1.000
_cell.angle_alpha   90.00
_cell.angle_beta   90.00
_cell.angle_gamma   90.00
#
_symmetry.space_group_name_H-M   'P 1'
#
loop_
_entity.id
_entity.type
_entity.pdbx_description
1 polymer ?
#
loop_
_entity_poly.entity_id
_entity_poly.type
_entity_poly.pdbx_seq_one_letter_code
_entity_poly.pdbx_strand_id
1 'polypeptide(L)'
;MFNAMDTGDLLVALADVLRDAGRIDRPLSGFERSQLLSASSIARNLAAEERGTAATLQAANDAVAAAVAAAAAEIHPAPFRQARDGRELGEQLGALLEGLRRDERTEAQRLRTRLQGVLRRLADDEVAALAAGAGR
;
A
#
# COMPACT_ATOMS: atom_id res chain seq x y z
N MET A 1 15.21 2.15 -29.40
CA MET A 1 14.20 2.90 -28.61
C MET A 1 13.82 1.98 -27.46
N PHE A 2 14.41 2.17 -26.27
CA PHE A 2 14.06 1.38 -25.09
C PHE A 2 12.71 1.89 -24.59
N ASN A 3 11.63 1.18 -24.89
CA ASN A 3 10.37 1.38 -24.17
C ASN A 3 10.64 0.87 -22.76
N ALA A 4 10.86 1.78 -21.80
CA ALA A 4 11.07 1.40 -20.42
C ALA A 4 9.74 0.86 -19.90
N MET A 5 9.59 -0.47 -19.97
CA MET A 5 8.49 -1.19 -19.32
C MET A 5 8.53 -0.82 -17.83
N ASP A 6 7.40 -0.35 -17.29
CA ASP A 6 7.33 -0.11 -15.86
C ASP A 6 7.41 -1.43 -15.08
N THR A 7 7.75 -1.34 -13.80
CA THR A 7 7.93 -2.54 -12.95
C THR A 7 6.67 -3.40 -12.88
N GLY A 8 5.48 -2.78 -12.88
CA GLY A 8 4.21 -3.50 -12.84
C GLY A 8 3.93 -4.29 -14.12
N ASP A 9 4.21 -3.69 -15.28
CA ASP A 9 4.12 -4.33 -16.58
C ASP A 9 5.12 -5.47 -16.74
N LEU A 10 6.34 -5.31 -16.21
CA LEU A 10 7.34 -6.37 -16.18
C LEU A 10 6.88 -7.55 -15.31
N LEU A 11 6.31 -7.28 -14.14
CA LEU A 11 5.80 -8.32 -13.25
C LEU A 11 4.62 -9.08 -13.86
N VAL A 12 3.74 -8.40 -14.62
CA VAL A 12 2.68 -9.09 -15.37
C VAL A 12 3.25 -9.95 -16.50
N ALA A 13 4.16 -9.41 -17.31
CA ALA A 13 4.80 -10.19 -18.37
C ALA A 13 5.51 -11.44 -17.81
N LEU A 14 6.20 -11.30 -16.68
CA LEU A 14 6.82 -12.42 -15.98
C LEU A 14 5.78 -13.43 -15.49
N ALA A 15 4.66 -12.97 -14.93
CA ALA A 15 3.59 -13.84 -14.47
C ALA A 15 3.02 -14.70 -15.60
N ASP A 16 2.84 -14.12 -16.80
CA ASP A 16 2.32 -14.83 -17.97
C ASP A 16 3.32 -15.87 -18.48
N VAL A 17 4.59 -15.51 -18.61
CA VAL A 17 5.66 -16.45 -19.00
C VAL A 17 5.74 -17.64 -18.04
N LEU A 18 5.67 -17.39 -16.72
CA LEU A 18 5.69 -18.46 -15.72
C LEU A 18 4.43 -19.35 -15.80
N ARG A 19 3.27 -18.76 -16.08
CA ARG A 19 2.02 -19.50 -16.26
C ARG A 19 2.10 -20.43 -17.47
N ASP A 20 2.58 -19.92 -18.59
CA ASP A 20 2.73 -20.66 -19.83
C ASP A 20 3.79 -21.75 -19.68
N ALA A 21 4.89 -21.45 -19.00
CA ALA A 21 5.93 -22.43 -18.64
C ALA A 21 5.41 -23.54 -17.69
N GLY A 22 4.37 -23.29 -16.89
CA GLY A 22 3.71 -24.33 -16.10
C GLY A 22 2.75 -25.21 -16.91
N ARG A 23 2.29 -24.74 -18.08
CA ARG A 23 1.28 -25.37 -18.93
C ARG A 23 1.83 -26.04 -20.19
N ILE A 24 3.10 -25.83 -20.50
CA ILE A 24 3.80 -26.46 -21.62
C ILE A 24 3.70 -27.99 -21.54
N ASP A 25 3.48 -28.59 -22.71
CA ASP A 25 3.30 -30.03 -22.95
C ASP A 25 4.60 -30.87 -22.82
N ARG A 26 5.60 -30.36 -22.10
CA ARG A 26 6.84 -31.08 -21.79
C ARG A 26 6.71 -31.79 -20.44
N PRO A 27 7.46 -32.86 -20.18
CA PRO A 27 7.40 -33.57 -18.91
C PRO A 27 8.01 -32.70 -17.80
N LEU A 28 7.18 -31.91 -17.14
CA LEU A 28 7.46 -31.30 -15.84
C LEU A 28 6.96 -32.25 -14.76
N SER A 29 7.74 -32.40 -13.69
CA SER A 29 7.25 -33.01 -12.46
C SER A 29 6.09 -32.18 -11.88
N GLY A 30 5.23 -32.81 -11.08
CA GLY A 30 4.15 -32.11 -10.38
C GLY A 30 4.67 -30.99 -9.48
N PHE A 31 5.86 -31.16 -8.90
CA PHE A 31 6.52 -30.13 -8.09
C PHE A 31 6.95 -28.92 -8.93
N GLU A 32 7.65 -29.11 -10.05
CA GLU A 32 8.08 -28.01 -10.92
C GLU A 32 6.90 -27.22 -11.48
N ARG A 33 5.83 -27.91 -11.88
CA ARG A 33 4.59 -27.27 -12.31
C ARG A 33 3.98 -26.42 -11.20
N SER A 34 3.93 -26.95 -9.97
CA SER A 34 3.42 -26.21 -8.81
C SER A 34 4.24 -24.95 -8.52
N GLN A 35 5.57 -25.04 -8.56
CA GLN A 35 6.45 -23.88 -8.35
C GLN A 35 6.25 -22.78 -9.40
N LEU A 36 6.11 -23.15 -10.68
CA LEU A 36 5.87 -22.18 -11.76
C LEU A 36 4.52 -21.47 -11.64
N LEU A 37 3.46 -22.22 -11.31
CA LEU A 37 2.14 -21.63 -11.09
C LEU A 37 2.09 -20.75 -9.84
N SER A 38 2.76 -21.16 -8.77
CA SER A 38 2.92 -20.36 -7.54
C SER A 38 3.67 -19.06 -7.82
N ALA A 39 4.82 -19.13 -8.51
CA ALA A 39 5.59 -17.96 -8.90
C ALA A 39 4.81 -17.01 -9.82
N SER A 40 4.02 -17.55 -10.75
CA SER A 40 3.08 -16.76 -11.57
C SER A 40 2.07 -15.99 -10.69
N SER A 41 1.48 -16.65 -9.69
CA SER A 41 0.56 -16.00 -8.76
C SER A 41 1.22 -14.89 -7.94
N ILE A 42 2.43 -15.13 -7.44
CA ILE A 42 3.21 -14.14 -6.68
C ILE A 42 3.51 -12.92 -7.54
N ALA A 43 3.96 -13.12 -8.78
CA ALA A 43 4.25 -12.02 -9.70
C ALA A 43 3.01 -11.16 -10.01
N ARG A 44 1.81 -11.76 -10.13
CA ARG A 44 0.57 -10.97 -10.27
C ARG A 44 0.22 -10.17 -9.03
N ASN A 45 0.39 -10.74 -7.84
CA ASN A 45 0.14 -10.02 -6.59
C ASN A 45 1.09 -8.83 -6.45
N LEU A 46 2.38 -9.02 -6.72
CA LEU A 46 3.36 -7.93 -6.73
C LEU A 46 3.03 -6.85 -7.77
N ALA A 47 2.57 -7.24 -8.97
CA ALA A 47 2.14 -6.27 -9.97
C ALA A 47 0.90 -5.46 -9.51
N ALA A 48 -0.02 -6.09 -8.77
CA ALA A 48 -1.17 -5.40 -8.20
C ALA A 48 -0.75 -4.43 -7.08
N GLU A 49 0.17 -4.85 -6.20
CA GLU A 49 0.76 -4.00 -5.17
C GLU A 49 1.46 -2.79 -5.77
N GLU A 50 2.32 -2.98 -6.78
CA GLU A 50 3.03 -1.88 -7.47
C GLU A 50 2.07 -0.85 -8.05
N ARG A 51 0.99 -1.28 -8.72
CA ARG A 51 -0.03 -0.36 -9.26
C ARG A 51 -0.82 0.38 -8.19
N GLY A 52 -1.08 -0.26 -7.05
CA GLY A 52 -1.83 0.33 -5.95
C GLY A 52 -1.00 1.29 -5.11
N THR A 53 0.31 1.06 -4.99
CA THR A 53 1.18 1.72 -4.00
C THR A 53 1.19 3.24 -4.11
N ALA A 54 1.37 3.80 -5.30
CA ALA A 54 1.45 5.26 -5.48
C ALA A 54 0.11 5.96 -5.18
N ALA A 55 -1.00 5.39 -5.66
CA ALA A 55 -2.33 5.95 -5.42
C ALA A 55 -2.73 5.85 -3.95
N THR A 56 -2.46 4.71 -3.30
CA THR A 56 -2.70 4.51 -1.86
C THR A 56 -1.87 5.47 -1.02
N LEU A 57 -0.59 5.64 -1.33
CA LEU A 57 0.27 6.60 -0.63
C LEU A 57 -0.23 8.04 -0.79
N GLN A 58 -0.65 8.43 -2.00
CA GLN A 58 -1.18 9.76 -2.24
C GLN A 58 -2.48 10.00 -1.46
N ALA A 59 -3.43 9.06 -1.53
CA ALA A 59 -4.68 9.14 -0.79
C ALA A 59 -4.44 9.21 0.73
N ALA A 60 -3.47 8.45 1.24
CA ALA A 60 -3.07 8.50 2.65
C ALA A 60 -2.49 9.87 3.04
N ASN A 61 -1.55 10.40 2.23
CA ASN A 61 -0.98 11.72 2.43
C ASN A 61 -2.06 12.81 2.49
N ASP A 62 -3.00 12.80 1.54
CA ASP A 62 -4.08 13.78 1.46
C ASP A 62 -5.02 13.68 2.68
N ALA A 63 -5.38 12.46 3.08
CA ALA A 63 -6.27 12.23 4.22
C ALA A 63 -5.64 12.68 5.55
N VAL A 64 -4.34 12.42 5.74
CA VAL A 64 -3.61 12.84 6.94
C VAL A 64 -3.41 14.36 6.95
N ALA A 65 -2.97 14.95 5.84
CA ALA A 65 -2.79 16.39 5.72
C ALA A 65 -4.11 17.15 6.00
N ALA A 66 -5.24 16.67 5.45
CA ALA A 66 -6.55 17.25 5.72
C ALA A 66 -6.97 17.13 7.21
N ALA A 67 -6.67 16.00 7.86
CA ALA A 67 -6.95 15.83 9.29
C ALA A 67 -6.12 16.79 10.16
N VAL A 68 -4.84 16.92 9.85
CA VAL A 68 -3.91 17.82 10.55
C VAL A 68 -4.29 19.29 10.34
N ALA A 69 -4.56 19.69 9.10
CA ALA A 69 -4.96 21.06 8.77
C ALA A 69 -6.25 21.48 9.50
N ALA A 70 -7.23 20.58 9.61
CA ALA A 70 -8.48 20.85 10.31
C ALA A 70 -8.30 21.10 11.82
N ALA A 71 -7.25 20.53 12.43
CA ALA A 71 -6.94 20.68 13.85
C ALA A 71 -5.87 21.76 14.12
N ALA A 72 -5.25 22.32 13.08
CA ALA A 72 -4.07 23.18 13.22
C ALA A 72 -4.35 24.49 13.97
N ALA A 73 -5.56 25.02 13.87
CA ALA A 73 -5.98 26.25 14.56
C ALA A 73 -6.15 26.05 16.08
N GLU A 74 -6.35 24.82 16.54
CA GLU A 74 -6.73 24.52 17.92
C GLU A 74 -5.54 24.00 18.76
N ILE A 75 -4.72 23.12 18.18
CA ILE A 75 -3.68 22.40 18.96
C ILE A 75 -2.26 22.56 18.44
N HIS A 76 -2.07 23.24 17.29
CA HIS A 76 -0.76 23.40 16.62
C HIS A 76 0.05 22.09 16.61
N PRO A 77 -0.46 21.03 15.97
CA PRO A 77 0.21 19.74 15.95
C PRO A 77 1.57 19.85 15.24
N ALA A 78 2.43 18.86 15.46
CA ALA A 78 3.68 18.74 14.70
C ALA A 78 3.38 18.77 13.19
N PRO A 79 4.19 19.46 12.38
CA PRO A 79 3.95 19.57 10.95
C PRO A 79 4.01 18.20 10.29
N PHE A 80 2.95 17.87 9.54
CA PHE A 80 2.93 16.72 8.66
C PHE A 80 3.41 17.14 7.28
N ARG A 81 4.38 16.42 6.71
CA ARG A 81 4.85 16.62 5.34
C ARG A 81 4.43 15.43 4.48
N GLN A 82 4.18 15.69 3.20
CA GLN A 82 3.89 14.63 2.24
C GLN A 82 5.05 13.61 2.25
N ALA A 83 4.73 12.37 2.61
CA ALA A 83 5.67 11.27 2.67
C ALA A 83 5.99 10.75 1.26
N ARG A 84 7.24 10.34 1.05
CA ARG A 84 7.72 9.81 -0.24
C ARG A 84 7.43 8.31 -0.41
N ASP A 85 7.26 7.61 0.71
CA ASP A 85 6.95 6.19 0.75
C ASP A 85 6.13 5.85 2.00
N GLY A 86 5.63 4.61 2.07
CA GLY A 86 4.81 4.14 3.19
C GLY A 86 5.56 4.07 4.52
N ARG A 87 6.88 3.88 4.50
CA ARG A 87 7.70 3.86 5.72
C ARG A 87 7.78 5.26 6.33
N GLU A 88 8.10 6.26 5.52
CA GLU A 88 8.15 7.66 5.93
C GLU A 88 6.78 8.13 6.45
N LEU A 89 5.68 7.71 5.79
CA LEU A 89 4.33 7.98 6.27
C LEU A 89 4.10 7.40 7.67
N GLY A 90 4.47 6.13 7.87
CA GLY A 90 4.34 5.43 9.15
C GLY A 90 5.17 6.07 10.27
N GLU A 91 6.42 6.46 9.98
CA GLU A 91 7.30 7.15 10.93
C GLU A 91 6.71 8.50 11.35
N GLN A 92 6.22 9.31 10.40
CA GLN A 92 5.58 10.59 10.69
C GLN A 92 4.28 10.43 11.49
N LEU A 93 3.42 9.49 11.10
CA LEU A 93 2.18 9.21 11.82
C LEU A 93 2.44 8.69 13.24
N GLY A 94 3.44 7.83 13.41
CA GLY A 94 3.86 7.34 14.72
C GLY A 94 4.29 8.47 15.64
N ALA A 95 5.13 9.38 15.15
CA ALA A 95 5.57 10.56 15.91
C ALA A 95 4.39 11.49 16.26
N LEU A 96 3.48 11.73 15.31
CA LEU A 96 2.30 12.57 15.51
C LEU A 96 1.35 11.96 16.55
N LEU A 97 1.02 10.68 16.43
CA LEU A 97 0.14 9.98 17.37
C LEU A 97 0.74 9.92 18.77
N GLU A 98 2.07 9.75 18.88
CA GLU A 98 2.75 9.77 20.17
C GLU A 98 2.69 11.16 20.84
N GLY A 99 2.85 12.23 20.05
CA GLY A 99 2.64 13.60 20.53
C GLY A 99 1.22 13.82 21.05
N LEU A 100 0.22 13.42 20.26
CA LEU A 100 -1.20 13.55 20.63
C LEU A 100 -1.60 12.68 21.83
N ARG A 101 -0.93 11.55 22.05
CA ARG A 101 -1.19 10.68 23.21
C ARG A 101 -0.82 11.33 24.54
N ARG A 102 0.17 12.23 24.54
CA ARG A 102 0.64 12.95 25.73
C ARG A 102 -0.13 14.25 25.98
N ASP A 103 -1.03 14.61 25.07
CA ASP A 103 -1.80 15.84 25.13
C ASP A 103 -3.23 15.54 25.62
N GLU A 104 -3.56 16.07 26.80
CA GLU A 104 -4.84 15.81 27.47
C GLU A 104 -6.00 16.64 26.89
N ARG A 105 -5.72 17.60 26.00
CA ARG A 105 -6.74 18.45 25.37
C ARG A 105 -7.73 17.63 24.56
N THR A 106 -9.01 17.99 24.62
CA THR A 106 -10.09 17.30 23.89
C THR A 106 -9.87 17.34 22.38
N GLU A 107 -9.29 18.41 21.87
CA GLU A 107 -8.96 18.62 20.46
C GLU A 107 -7.87 17.66 20.00
N ALA A 108 -6.85 17.40 20.83
CA ALA A 108 -5.82 16.41 20.56
C ALA A 108 -6.38 14.98 20.52
N GLN A 109 -7.30 14.65 21.44
CA GLN A 109 -8.03 13.39 21.42
C GLN A 109 -8.88 13.24 20.16
N ARG A 110 -9.57 14.30 19.73
CA ARG A 110 -10.36 14.33 18.48
C ARG A 110 -9.47 14.10 17.25
N LEU A 111 -8.33 14.78 17.15
CA LEU A 111 -7.39 14.56 16.05
C LEU A 111 -6.86 13.12 16.05
N ARG A 112 -6.47 12.58 17.21
CA ARG A 112 -6.01 11.18 17.34
C ARG A 112 -7.05 10.20 16.82
N THR A 113 -8.31 10.34 17.22
CA THR A 113 -9.42 9.51 16.73
C THR A 113 -9.60 9.62 15.22
N ARG A 114 -9.48 10.83 14.66
CA ARG A 114 -9.58 11.06 13.22
C ARG A 114 -8.46 10.36 12.45
N LEU A 115 -7.22 10.44 12.92
CA LEU A 115 -6.07 9.78 12.32
C LEU A 115 -6.17 8.25 12.41
N GLN A 116 -6.65 7.71 13.53
CA GLN A 116 -6.95 6.28 13.66
C GLN A 116 -8.03 5.83 12.66
N GLY A 117 -9.03 6.68 12.40
CA GLY A 117 -10.03 6.45 11.36
C GLY A 117 -9.45 6.45 9.94
N VAL A 118 -8.43 7.28 9.66
CA VAL A 118 -7.69 7.24 8.39
C VAL A 118 -6.92 5.92 8.26
N LEU A 119 -6.17 5.53 9.28
CA LEU A 119 -5.42 4.26 9.30
C LEU A 119 -6.31 3.04 9.08
N ARG A 120 -7.49 3.01 9.72
CA ARG A 120 -8.45 1.93 9.53
C ARG A 120 -8.91 1.83 8.07
N ARG A 121 -9.30 2.96 7.46
CA ARG A 121 -9.72 2.98 6.04
C ARG A 121 -8.60 2.52 5.10
N LEU A 122 -7.36 2.95 5.34
CA LEU A 122 -6.23 2.50 4.54
C LEU A 122 -6.04 0.99 4.61
N ALA A 123 -6.16 0.41 5.80
CA ALA A 123 -6.11 -1.05 5.96
C ALA A 123 -7.27 -1.76 5.25
N ASP A 124 -8.49 -1.22 5.35
CA ASP A 124 -9.67 -1.77 4.66
C ASP A 124 -9.49 -1.73 3.13
N ASP A 125 -9.00 -0.60 2.60
CA ASP A 125 -8.76 -0.39 1.16
C ASP A 125 -7.63 -1.30 0.64
N GLU A 126 -6.56 -1.48 1.41
CA GLU A 126 -5.45 -2.36 1.07
C GLU A 126 -5.89 -3.83 1.02
N VAL A 127 -6.66 -4.29 2.01
CA VAL A 127 -7.25 -5.64 2.01
C VAL A 127 -8.18 -5.83 0.81
N ALA A 128 -9.01 -4.84 0.49
CA ALA A 128 -9.90 -4.90 -0.66
C ALA A 128 -9.13 -4.97 -1.99
N ALA A 129 -8.04 -4.20 -2.13
CA ALA A 129 -7.19 -4.22 -3.31
C ALA A 129 -6.50 -5.59 -3.50
N LEU A 130 -5.96 -6.16 -2.42
CA LEU A 130 -5.37 -7.50 -2.43
C LEU A 130 -6.38 -8.59 -2.79
N ALA A 131 -7.60 -8.52 -2.22
CA ALA A 131 -8.67 -9.46 -2.54
C ALA A 131 -9.13 -9.36 -4.01
N ALA A 132 -9.21 -8.14 -4.56
CA ALA A 132 -9.55 -7.93 -5.97
C ALA A 132 -8.47 -8.42 -6.94
N GLY A 133 -7.19 -8.34 -6.53
CA GLY A 133 -6.05 -8.88 -7.28
C GLY A 133 -6.01 -10.41 -7.27
N ALA A 134 -6.34 -11.05 -6.14
CA ALA A 134 -6.35 -12.51 -5.98
C ALA A 134 -7.49 -13.22 -6.75
N GLY A 135 -8.55 -12.49 -7.13
CA GLY A 135 -9.73 -13.02 -7.81
C GLY A 135 -9.65 -13.11 -9.35
N ARG A 136 -8.53 -12.74 -10.00
CA ARG A 136 -8.37 -12.72 -11.46
C ARG A 136 -7.37 -13.76 -12.01
#